data_AF-A0A961EPM7-F1
#
_entry.id   AF-A0A961EPM7-F1
#
_cell.length_a   1.000
_cell.length_b   1.000
_cell.length_c   1.000
_cell.angle_alpha   90.00
_cell.angle_beta   90.00
_cell.angle_gamma   90.00
#
_symmetry.space_group_name_H-M   'P 1'
#
loop_
_entity.id
_entity.type
_entity.pdbx_description
1 polymer ?
#
loop_
_entity_poly.entity_id
_entity_poly.type
_entity_poly.pdbx_seq_one_letter_code
_entity_poly.pdbx_strand_id
1 'polypeptide(L)'
;MSRPFTLLALVWAPFLSIFVFASQGDTSALHISSHLFALALLVPATVMVWRMRPEAPTSASRWILTFLSVTVPVAVLGHAGELAVAIQRLARDGWVNRDTADIWEHGPHVTISNVTIPAVMLSMLLTAALVVVSLRRRDPVPADRETSRVR
;
A
#
# COMPACT_ATOMS: atom_id res chain seq x y z
N MET A 1 -11.21 14.58 -4.93
CA MET A 1 -9.78 14.25 -4.65
C MET A 1 -9.13 13.78 -5.95
N SER A 2 -7.88 14.18 -6.28
CA SER A 2 -7.26 13.67 -7.51
C SER A 2 -6.85 12.20 -7.33
N ARG A 3 -6.95 11.40 -8.40
CA ARG A 3 -6.66 9.95 -8.39
C ARG A 3 -5.34 9.59 -7.66
N PRO A 4 -4.20 10.29 -7.89
CA PRO A 4 -2.97 10.03 -7.14
C PRO A 4 -3.08 10.16 -5.62
N PHE A 5 -3.82 11.15 -5.11
CA PHE A 5 -4.00 11.31 -3.65
C PHE A 5 -4.90 10.22 -3.06
N THR A 6 -5.94 9.80 -3.79
CA THR A 6 -6.76 8.66 -3.36
C THR A 6 -5.93 7.39 -3.30
N LEU A 7 -5.09 7.14 -4.31
CA LEU A 7 -4.20 5.98 -4.30
C LEU A 7 -3.18 6.04 -3.15
N LEU A 8 -2.61 7.22 -2.88
CA LEU A 8 -1.76 7.45 -1.71
C LEU A 8 -2.47 7.05 -0.42
N ALA A 9 -3.69 7.56 -0.21
CA ALA A 9 -4.47 7.26 0.99
C ALA A 9 -4.77 5.76 1.14
N LEU A 10 -5.19 5.09 0.06
CA LEU A 10 -5.48 3.65 0.06
C LEU A 10 -4.27 2.79 0.39
N VAL A 11 -3.06 3.21 -0.02
CA VAL A 11 -1.82 2.47 0.24
C VAL A 11 -1.22 2.79 1.61
N TRP A 12 -1.30 4.04 2.06
CA TRP A 12 -0.72 4.46 3.35
C TRP A 12 -1.59 4.13 4.55
N ALA A 13 -2.93 4.19 4.43
CA ALA A 13 -3.82 3.95 5.56
C ALA A 13 -3.66 2.56 6.20
N PRO A 14 -3.46 1.45 5.44
CA PRO A 14 -3.13 0.15 6.02
C PRO A 14 -1.87 0.15 6.87
N PHE A 15 -0.81 0.86 6.44
CA PHE A 15 0.43 0.93 7.21
C PHE A 15 0.26 1.78 8.47
N LEU A 16 -0.37 2.95 8.33
CA LEU A 16 -0.59 3.84 9.47
C LEU A 16 -1.50 3.23 10.53
N SER A 17 -2.46 2.39 10.13
CA SER A 17 -3.35 1.71 11.08
C SER A 17 -2.62 0.67 11.92
N ILE A 18 -1.47 0.13 11.49
CA ILE A 18 -0.67 -0.82 12.28
C ILE A 18 -0.34 -0.24 13.65
N PHE A 19 0.03 1.05 13.73
CA PHE A 19 0.33 1.69 15.02
C PHE A 19 -0.89 1.79 15.94
N VAL A 20 -2.09 1.97 15.36
CA VAL A 20 -3.34 1.98 16.12
C VAL A 20 -3.65 0.58 16.64
N PHE A 21 -3.56 -0.44 15.79
CA PHE A 21 -3.80 -1.83 16.20
C PHE A 21 -2.78 -2.29 17.26
N ALA A 22 -1.49 -1.97 17.07
CA ALA A 22 -0.43 -2.30 18.03
C ALA A 22 -0.65 -1.61 19.38
N SER A 23 -1.21 -0.39 19.40
CA SER A 23 -1.54 0.31 20.66
C SER A 23 -2.65 -0.37 21.47
N GLN A 24 -3.42 -1.27 20.86
CA GLN A 24 -4.53 -2.00 21.46
C GLN A 24 -4.15 -3.43 21.89
N GLY A 25 -2.90 -3.85 21.65
CA GLY A 25 -2.35 -5.16 21.99
C GLY A 25 -2.30 -6.14 20.81
N ASP A 26 -1.50 -7.21 20.95
CA ASP A 26 -1.22 -8.17 19.87
C ASP A 26 -2.11 -9.41 19.97
N THR A 27 -3.42 -9.22 19.86
CA THR A 27 -4.38 -10.34 19.95
C THR A 27 -4.82 -10.87 18.58
N SER A 28 -5.23 -12.14 18.52
CA SER A 28 -5.65 -12.81 17.28
C SER A 28 -6.74 -12.03 16.52
N ALA A 29 -7.73 -11.49 17.24
CA ALA A 29 -8.82 -10.72 16.65
C ALA A 29 -8.33 -9.39 16.07
N LEU A 30 -7.44 -8.68 16.77
CA LEU A 30 -6.84 -7.43 16.28
C LEU A 30 -5.94 -7.70 15.07
N HIS A 31 -5.16 -8.78 15.10
CA HIS A 31 -4.31 -9.21 14.00
C HIS A 31 -5.13 -9.54 12.74
N ILE A 32 -6.18 -10.35 12.88
CA ILE A 32 -7.08 -10.68 11.76
C ILE A 32 -7.75 -9.41 11.21
N SER A 33 -8.21 -8.54 12.11
CA SER A 33 -8.87 -7.28 11.73
C SER A 33 -7.93 -6.36 10.96
N SER A 34 -6.65 -6.28 11.33
CA SER A 34 -5.68 -5.43 10.63
C SER A 34 -5.45 -5.91 9.20
N HIS A 35 -5.35 -7.22 8.96
CA HIS A 35 -5.24 -7.76 7.60
C HIS A 35 -6.52 -7.58 6.78
N LEU A 36 -7.70 -7.80 7.36
CA LEU A 36 -8.97 -7.56 6.67
C LEU A 36 -9.09 -6.09 6.25
N PHE A 37 -8.72 -5.17 7.15
CA PHE A 37 -8.68 -3.74 6.86
C PHE A 37 -7.68 -3.42 5.74
N ALA A 38 -6.48 -3.98 5.80
CA ALA A 38 -5.47 -3.79 4.75
C ALA A 38 -5.98 -4.28 3.38
N LEU A 39 -6.58 -5.47 3.31
CA LEU A 39 -7.14 -6.02 2.08
C LEU A 39 -8.28 -5.16 1.53
N ALA A 40 -9.16 -4.66 2.39
CA ALA A 40 -10.27 -3.80 1.99
C ALA A 40 -9.81 -2.50 1.30
N LEU A 41 -8.58 -2.03 1.57
CA LEU A 41 -8.00 -0.83 0.97
C LEU A 41 -7.07 -1.13 -0.21
N LEU A 42 -6.22 -2.16 -0.08
CA LEU A 42 -5.21 -2.49 -1.08
C LEU A 42 -5.78 -3.17 -2.33
N VAL A 43 -6.90 -3.88 -2.22
CA VAL A 43 -7.59 -4.46 -3.39
C VAL A 43 -8.14 -3.34 -4.30
N PRO A 44 -8.91 -2.35 -3.80
CA PRO A 44 -9.26 -1.16 -4.59
C PRO A 44 -8.05 -0.40 -5.13
N ALA A 45 -6.97 -0.27 -4.35
CA ALA A 45 -5.73 0.36 -4.81
C ALA A 45 -5.14 -0.36 -6.03
N THR A 46 -5.12 -1.69 -6.02
CA THR A 46 -4.67 -2.51 -7.15
C THR A 46 -5.48 -2.22 -8.42
N VAL A 47 -6.81 -2.27 -8.30
CA VAL A 47 -7.71 -1.96 -9.42
C VAL A 47 -7.49 -0.54 -9.93
N MET A 48 -7.29 0.41 -9.02
CA MET A 48 -7.04 1.80 -9.36
C MET A 48 -5.71 1.98 -10.11
N VAL A 49 -4.63 1.33 -9.69
CA VAL A 49 -3.33 1.35 -10.39
C VAL A 49 -3.47 0.82 -11.81
N TRP A 50 -4.14 -0.32 -11.99
CA TRP A 50 -4.34 -0.91 -13.31
C TRP A 50 -5.15 -0.01 -14.25
N ARG A 51 -6.14 0.71 -13.71
CA ARG A 51 -6.92 1.71 -14.47
C ARG A 51 -6.10 2.96 -14.81
N MET A 52 -5.26 3.43 -13.88
CA MET A 52 -4.45 4.64 -14.09
C MET A 52 -3.27 4.41 -15.04
N ARG A 53 -2.69 3.20 -15.08
CA ARG A 53 -1.50 2.87 -15.89
C ARG A 53 -1.65 3.19 -17.39
N PRO A 54 -2.73 2.81 -18.10
CA PRO A 54 -2.88 3.14 -19.52
C PRO A 54 -3.03 4.65 -19.76
N GLU A 55 -3.66 5.36 -18.81
CA GLU A 55 -3.90 6.80 -18.85
C GLU A 55 -2.70 7.66 -18.39
N ALA A 56 -1.54 7.03 -18.14
CA ALA A 56 -0.38 7.72 -17.60
C ALA A 56 0.11 8.84 -18.54
N PRO A 57 0.08 10.12 -18.09
CA PRO A 57 0.34 11.28 -18.96
C PRO A 57 1.83 11.48 -19.29
N THR A 58 2.74 10.85 -18.56
CA THR A 58 4.19 10.95 -18.74
C THR A 58 4.86 9.59 -18.61
N SER A 59 6.05 9.45 -19.20
CA SER A 59 6.89 8.26 -19.03
C SER A 59 7.20 7.98 -17.55
N ALA A 60 7.51 9.02 -16.76
CA ALA A 60 7.75 8.90 -15.33
C ALA A 60 6.54 8.33 -14.57
N SER A 61 5.34 8.89 -14.80
CA SER A 61 4.11 8.36 -14.19
C SER A 61 3.81 6.93 -14.63
N ARG A 62 4.09 6.59 -15.89
CA ARG A 62 3.88 5.24 -16.45
C ARG A 62 4.82 4.22 -15.82
N TRP A 63 6.08 4.59 -15.60
CA TRP A 63 7.06 3.76 -14.89
C TRP A 63 6.62 3.50 -13.46
N ILE A 64 6.29 4.56 -12.70
CA ILE A 64 5.82 4.44 -11.32
C ILE A 64 4.58 3.54 -11.25
N LEU A 65 3.59 3.76 -12.12
CA LEU A 65 2.36 2.95 -12.18
C LEU A 65 2.63 1.50 -12.62
N THR A 66 3.68 1.25 -13.40
CA THR A 66 4.10 -0.11 -13.77
C THR A 66 4.68 -0.85 -12.56
N PHE A 67 5.55 -0.22 -11.78
CA PHE A 67 6.05 -0.82 -10.53
C PHE A 67 4.92 -1.05 -9.53
N LEU A 68 4.04 -0.05 -9.34
CA LEU A 68 2.85 -0.19 -8.49
C LEU A 68 1.93 -1.34 -8.94
N SER A 69 1.86 -1.61 -10.25
CA SER A 69 1.04 -2.70 -10.79
C SER A 69 1.55 -4.10 -10.44
N VAL A 70 2.74 -4.19 -9.83
CA VAL A 70 3.33 -5.41 -9.30
C VAL A 70 3.35 -5.35 -7.78
N THR A 71 3.84 -4.27 -7.18
CA THR A 71 4.09 -4.19 -5.73
C THR A 71 2.80 -4.18 -4.91
N VAL A 72 1.74 -3.51 -5.38
CA VAL A 72 0.45 -3.48 -4.67
C VAL A 72 -0.23 -4.86 -4.69
N PRO A 73 -0.32 -5.59 -5.83
CA PRO A 73 -0.77 -6.98 -5.82
C PRO A 73 0.06 -7.91 -4.92
N VAL A 74 1.38 -7.76 -4.89
CA VAL A 74 2.24 -8.55 -3.98
C VAL A 74 1.88 -8.27 -2.53
N ALA A 75 1.65 -7.01 -2.14
CA ALA A 75 1.18 -6.66 -0.80
C ALA A 75 -0.21 -7.26 -0.48
N VAL A 76 -1.14 -7.26 -1.45
CA VAL A 76 -2.45 -7.91 -1.30
C VAL A 76 -2.29 -9.41 -1.03
N LEU A 77 -1.48 -10.10 -1.85
CA LEU A 77 -1.24 -11.54 -1.69
C LEU A 77 -0.54 -11.85 -0.35
N GLY A 78 0.40 -11.00 0.05
CA GLY A 78 1.07 -11.09 1.34
C GLY A 78 0.09 -11.01 2.52
N HIS A 79 -0.75 -9.98 2.58
CA HIS A 79 -1.77 -9.86 3.61
C HIS A 79 -2.83 -10.97 3.56
N ALA A 80 -3.20 -11.47 2.37
CA ALA A 80 -4.10 -12.61 2.26
C ALA A 80 -3.46 -13.90 2.82
N GLY A 81 -2.16 -14.09 2.58
CA GLY A 81 -1.39 -15.19 3.15
C GLY A 81 -1.28 -15.11 4.67
N GLU A 82 -0.91 -13.95 5.20
CA GLU A 82 -0.82 -13.72 6.64
C GLU A 82 -2.19 -13.87 7.33
N LEU A 83 -3.28 -13.39 6.70
CA LEU A 83 -4.65 -13.60 7.18
C LEU A 83 -5.01 -15.09 7.24
N ALA A 84 -4.68 -15.86 6.20
CA ALA A 84 -4.95 -17.30 6.19
C ALA A 84 -4.20 -18.02 7.32
N VAL A 85 -2.95 -17.65 7.58
CA VAL A 85 -2.16 -18.17 8.71
C VAL A 85 -2.78 -17.77 10.04
N ALA A 86 -3.21 -16.51 10.21
CA ALA A 86 -3.85 -16.03 11.43
C ALA A 86 -5.18 -16.74 11.72
N ILE A 87 -6.02 -16.94 10.69
CA ILE A 87 -7.27 -17.70 10.82
C ILE A 87 -7.00 -19.17 11.14
N GLN A 88 -6.01 -19.79 10.48
CA GLN A 88 -5.65 -21.18 10.77
C GLN A 88 -5.17 -21.33 12.22
N ARG A 89 -4.36 -20.38 12.72
CA ARG A 89 -3.94 -20.35 14.11
C ARG A 89 -5.14 -20.20 15.05
N LEU A 90 -6.01 -19.21 14.80
CA LEU A 90 -7.21 -19.00 15.60
C LEU A 90 -8.07 -20.27 15.69
N ALA A 91 -8.24 -20.98 14.58
CA ALA A 91 -8.97 -22.25 14.55
C ALA A 91 -8.29 -23.35 15.38
N ARG A 92 -6.95 -23.46 15.33
CA ARG A 92 -6.17 -24.40 16.16
C ARG A 92 -6.23 -24.06 17.65
N ASP A 93 -6.27 -22.77 17.97
CA ASP A 93 -6.41 -22.24 19.33
C ASP A 93 -7.85 -22.32 19.87
N GLY A 94 -8.79 -22.83 19.09
CA GLY A 94 -10.18 -23.03 19.50
C GLY A 94 -11.06 -21.79 19.40
N TRP A 95 -10.76 -20.87 18.49
CA TRP A 95 -11.47 -19.59 18.29
C TRP A 95 -11.44 -18.66 19.50
N VAL A 96 -10.38 -18.75 20.29
CA VAL A 96 -10.14 -17.87 21.45
C VAL A 96 -9.25 -16.72 21.04
N ASN A 97 -9.61 -15.50 21.44
CA ASN A 97 -8.76 -14.33 21.22
C ASN A 97 -7.50 -14.40 22.10
N ARG A 98 -6.39 -14.89 21.55
CA ARG A 98 -5.12 -15.06 22.26
C ARG A 98 -4.08 -14.04 21.84
N ASP A 99 -3.09 -13.85 22.70
CA ASP A 99 -1.84 -13.18 22.35
C ASP A 99 -1.16 -13.92 21.19
N THR A 100 -0.57 -13.12 20.29
CA THR A 100 0.04 -13.56 19.04
C THR A 100 1.44 -13.00 18.83
N ALA A 101 2.08 -12.42 19.84
CA ALA A 101 3.43 -11.86 19.72
C ALA A 101 4.48 -12.85 19.16
N ASP A 102 4.32 -14.15 19.39
CA ASP A 102 5.25 -15.20 18.97
C ASP A 102 5.28 -15.48 17.44
N ILE A 103 4.24 -15.07 16.68
CA ILE A 103 4.24 -15.27 15.22
C ILE A 103 5.32 -14.46 14.48
N TRP A 104 5.85 -13.43 15.15
CA TRP A 104 6.91 -12.58 14.63
C TRP A 104 8.28 -13.22 14.73
N GLU A 105 8.43 -14.26 15.55
CA GLU A 105 9.71 -14.91 15.77
C GLU A 105 9.99 -15.97 14.70
N HIS A 106 9.03 -16.86 14.44
CA HIS A 106 9.23 -18.01 13.55
C HIS A 106 7.93 -18.45 12.85
N GLY A 107 8.08 -19.07 11.69
CA GLY A 107 6.98 -19.75 10.98
C GLY A 107 6.50 -19.06 9.70
N PRO A 108 5.35 -19.52 9.15
CA PRO A 108 4.84 -19.03 7.88
C PRO A 108 4.49 -17.53 7.90
N HIS A 109 4.03 -17.01 9.04
CA HIS A 109 3.64 -15.60 9.17
C HIS A 109 4.83 -14.66 8.95
N VAL A 110 5.92 -14.80 9.71
CA VAL A 110 7.14 -13.99 9.53
C VAL A 110 7.76 -14.18 8.13
N THR A 111 7.69 -15.40 7.58
CA THR A 111 8.20 -15.69 6.23
C THR A 111 7.44 -14.91 5.16
N ILE A 112 6.12 -14.86 5.24
CA ILE A 112 5.29 -14.08 4.31
C ILE A 112 5.52 -12.58 4.54
N SER A 113 5.59 -12.15 5.80
CA SER A 113 5.83 -10.75 6.20
C SER A 113 7.13 -10.18 5.63
N ASN A 114 8.18 -11.00 5.51
CA ASN A 114 9.46 -10.62 4.90
C ASN A 114 9.34 -10.22 3.42
N VAL A 115 8.24 -10.58 2.75
CA VAL A 115 7.93 -10.15 1.37
C VAL A 115 6.85 -9.07 1.37
N THR A 116 5.82 -9.22 2.22
CA THR A 116 4.72 -8.26 2.32
C THR A 116 5.20 -6.86 2.73
N ILE A 117 6.04 -6.77 3.77
CA ILE A 117 6.50 -5.49 4.33
C ILE A 117 7.29 -4.69 3.28
N PRO A 118 8.33 -5.25 2.61
CA PRO A 118 9.02 -4.51 1.54
C PRO A 118 8.11 -4.09 0.39
N ALA A 119 7.14 -4.94 0.00
CA ALA A 119 6.20 -4.61 -1.07
C ALA A 119 5.27 -3.43 -0.69
N VAL A 120 4.79 -3.39 0.56
CA VAL A 120 4.01 -2.26 1.10
C VAL A 120 4.86 -0.99 1.15
N MET A 121 6.06 -1.05 1.73
CA MET A 121 6.96 0.11 1.85
C MET A 121 7.31 0.69 0.47
N LEU A 122 7.63 -0.17 -0.50
CA LEU A 122 7.91 0.27 -1.87
C LEU A 122 6.67 0.91 -2.51
N SER A 123 5.48 0.33 -2.30
CA SER A 123 4.22 0.91 -2.79
C SER A 123 3.94 2.29 -2.16
N MET A 124 4.24 2.48 -0.88
CA MET A 124 4.10 3.77 -0.19
C MET A 124 5.00 4.85 -0.80
N LEU A 125 6.27 4.51 -1.05
CA LEU A 125 7.23 5.43 -1.67
C LEU A 125 6.82 5.78 -3.11
N LEU A 126 6.39 4.78 -3.88
CA LEU A 126 5.96 4.98 -5.28
C LEU A 126 4.68 5.82 -5.37
N THR A 127 3.72 5.64 -4.46
CA THR A 127 2.51 6.48 -4.43
C THR A 127 2.82 7.92 -4.03
N ALA A 128 3.74 8.15 -3.10
CA ALA A 128 4.23 9.49 -2.77
C ALA A 128 4.94 10.14 -3.99
N ALA A 129 5.81 9.40 -4.67
CA ALA A 129 6.46 9.86 -5.90
C ALA A 129 5.45 10.20 -7.00
N LEU A 130 4.40 9.39 -7.17
CA LEU A 130 3.33 9.65 -8.13
C LEU A 130 2.60 10.96 -7.84
N VAL A 131 2.34 11.26 -6.56
CA VAL A 131 1.74 12.53 -6.14
C VAL A 131 2.67 13.70 -6.50
N VAL A 132 3.96 13.62 -6.18
CA VAL A 132 4.94 14.67 -6.50
C VAL A 132 5.01 14.93 -8.01
N VAL A 133 5.11 13.88 -8.83
CA VAL A 133 5.12 13.99 -10.30
C VAL A 133 3.82 14.60 -10.81
N SER A 134 2.68 14.26 -10.20
CA SER A 134 1.38 14.80 -10.59
C SER A 134 1.22 16.27 -10.23
N LEU A 135 1.82 16.72 -9.13
CA LEU A 135 1.81 18.12 -8.70
C LEU A 135 2.70 19.00 -9.58
N ARG A 136 3.92 18.56 -9.89
CA ARG A 136 4.85 19.31 -10.77
C ARG A 136 4.29 19.58 -12.17
N ARG A 137 3.34 18.77 -12.64
CA ARG A 137 2.62 19.00 -13.90
C ARG A 137 1.60 20.15 -13.81
N ARG A 138 1.07 20.43 -12.62
CA ARG A 138 0.07 21.48 -12.42
C ARG A 138 0.67 22.89 -12.38
N ASP A 139 1.99 23.00 -12.24
CA ASP A 139 2.67 24.29 -12.27
C ASP A 139 2.70 24.81 -13.71
N PRO A 140 2.09 25.97 -14.00
CA PRO A 140 2.23 26.61 -15.31
C PRO A 140 3.67 27.06 -15.50
N VAL A 141 4.23 26.82 -16.69
CA VAL A 141 5.48 27.44 -17.11
C VAL A 141 5.30 28.96 -17.03
N PRO A 142 6.14 29.73 -16.30
CA PRO A 142 6.02 31.18 -16.25
C PRO A 142 6.11 31.74 -17.67
N ALA A 143 5.12 32.54 -18.06
CA ALA A 143 4.98 33.15 -19.39
C ALA A 143 6.07 34.22 -19.72
N ASP A 144 7.20 34.22 -19.02
CA ASP A 144 8.25 35.25 -19.12
C ASP A 144 9.42 34.86 -20.05
N ARG A 145 9.31 33.77 -20.81
CA ARG A 145 10.37 33.37 -21.78
C ARG A 145 10.03 33.61 -23.25
N GLU A 146 8.87 34.18 -23.57
CA GLU A 146 8.50 34.47 -24.96
C GLU A 146 8.86 35.90 -25.41
N THR A 147 9.09 36.83 -24.48
CA THR A 147 9.35 38.25 -24.82
C THR A 147 10.82 38.64 -24.98
N SER A 148 11.80 37.76 -24.69
CA SER A 148 13.24 38.09 -24.85
C SER A 148 13.89 37.61 -26.15
N ARG A 149 13.16 36.94 -27.05
CA ARG A 149 13.67 36.52 -28.37
C ARG A 149 13.36 37.47 -29.52
N VAL A 150 12.79 38.64 -29.22
CA VAL A 150 12.54 39.69 -30.22
C VAL A 150 13.20 40.98 -29.75
N ARG A 151 14.53 41.02 -29.73
CA ARG A 151 15.35 42.24 -29.88
C ARG A 151 16.68 41.89 -30.49
#